data_AF-A0A518H467-F1
#
_entry.id   AF-A0A518H467-F1
#
_cell.length_a   1.000
_cell.length_b   1.000
_cell.length_c   1.000
_cell.angle_alpha   90.00
_cell.angle_beta   90.00
_cell.angle_gamma   90.00
#
_symmetry.space_group_name_H-M   'P 1'
#
loop_
_entity.id
_entity.type
_entity.pdbx_description
1 polymer ?
#
loop_
_entity_poly.entity_id
_entity_poly.type
_entity_poly.pdbx_seq_one_letter_code
_entity_poly.pdbx_strand_id
1 'polypeptide(L)'
;MNKLQVAEEAEFAGRQGIGTAMMGGNPSIHRGDSRLPVDQASWLDCQEFCERLCQGHGRAFRLPSEAEWEYACRAGTMTRYAFGDTLSPGQANFTPFTDRFGPTPEDEDALVREMESAVEAAGLFGGERARPTPVGSYPPNGWGIHDMHGNVDE
;
A
#
# COMPACT_ATOMS: atom_id res chain seq x y z
N MET A 1 -14.59 12.13 17.64
CA MET A 1 -14.46 11.39 16.36
C MET A 1 -13.88 10.03 16.70
N ASN A 2 -14.59 8.94 16.41
CA ASN A 2 -14.13 7.59 16.76
C ASN A 2 -12.92 7.24 15.87
N LYS A 3 -11.84 6.72 16.45
CA LYS A 3 -10.59 6.40 15.75
C LYS A 3 -10.80 5.47 14.54
N LEU A 4 -11.87 4.67 14.58
CA LEU A 4 -12.28 3.77 13.50
C LEU A 4 -12.79 4.48 12.23
N GLN A 5 -13.40 5.67 12.34
CA GLN A 5 -13.95 6.36 11.15
C GLN A 5 -12.87 6.99 10.26
N VAL A 6 -11.70 7.35 10.81
CA VAL A 6 -10.63 7.99 10.03
C VAL A 6 -9.91 6.99 9.13
N ALA A 7 -9.73 5.76 9.61
CA ALA A 7 -9.07 4.70 8.83
C ALA A 7 -9.96 4.20 7.69
N GLU A 8 -11.26 3.99 7.95
CA GLU A 8 -12.23 3.58 6.93
C GLU A 8 -12.38 4.65 5.82
N GLU A 9 -12.31 5.94 6.18
CA GLU A 9 -12.32 7.03 5.21
C GLU A 9 -11.05 7.10 4.35
N ALA A 10 -9.87 6.78 4.90
CA ALA A 10 -8.59 6.79 4.18
C ALA A 10 -8.51 5.67 3.13
N GLU A 11 -8.93 4.44 3.50
CA GLU A 11 -9.00 3.31 2.57
C GLU A 11 -10.03 3.50 1.45
N PHE A 12 -11.16 4.09 1.79
CA PHE A 12 -12.20 4.40 0.81
C PHE A 12 -11.68 5.44 -0.19
N ALA A 13 -11.03 6.49 0.30
CA ALA A 13 -10.49 7.60 -0.48
C ALA A 13 -9.40 7.17 -1.47
N GLY A 14 -8.55 6.19 -1.13
CA GLY A 14 -7.48 5.69 -2.00
C GLY A 14 -7.94 4.88 -3.21
N ARG A 15 -9.24 4.55 -3.33
CA ARG A 15 -9.78 3.73 -4.43
C ARG A 15 -9.85 4.52 -5.73
N GLN A 16 -9.61 3.86 -6.87
CA GLN A 16 -9.64 4.47 -8.20
C GLN A 16 -10.95 5.19 -8.51
N GLY A 17 -12.10 4.68 -8.06
CA GLY A 17 -13.38 5.36 -8.24
C GLY A 17 -13.41 6.75 -7.62
N ILE A 18 -12.87 6.90 -6.41
CA ILE A 18 -12.86 8.18 -5.68
C ILE A 18 -11.72 9.06 -6.15
N GLY A 19 -10.50 8.51 -6.22
CA GLY A 19 -9.33 9.24 -6.70
C GLY A 19 -9.56 9.84 -8.09
N THR A 20 -10.14 9.07 -9.01
CA THR A 20 -10.46 9.58 -10.37
C THR A 20 -11.51 10.67 -10.34
N ALA A 21 -12.58 10.50 -9.55
CA ALA A 21 -13.64 11.49 -9.44
C ALA A 21 -13.15 12.80 -8.81
N MET A 22 -12.26 12.72 -7.81
CA MET A 22 -11.72 13.88 -7.12
C MET A 22 -10.65 14.58 -7.94
N MET A 23 -9.77 13.87 -8.63
CA MET A 23 -8.62 14.45 -9.35
C MET A 23 -8.92 14.79 -10.81
N GLY A 24 -9.98 14.22 -11.39
CA GLY A 24 -10.32 14.40 -12.81
C GLY A 24 -9.47 13.56 -13.76
N GLY A 25 -8.68 12.63 -13.22
CA GLY A 25 -7.81 11.72 -13.93
C GLY A 25 -7.41 10.55 -13.05
N ASN A 26 -6.99 9.45 -13.67
CA ASN A 26 -6.49 8.28 -12.97
C ASN A 26 -5.03 8.09 -13.41
N PRO A 27 -4.03 8.13 -12.52
CA PRO A 27 -2.63 7.88 -12.89
C PRO A 27 -2.30 6.39 -13.03
N SER A 28 -3.18 5.50 -12.54
CA SER A 28 -2.84 4.08 -12.35
C SER A 28 -2.41 3.37 -13.63
N ILE A 29 -1.42 2.49 -13.53
CA ILE A 29 -1.08 1.51 -14.56
C ILE A 29 -2.11 0.37 -14.56
N HIS A 30 -2.57 -0.06 -13.39
CA HIS A 30 -3.53 -1.15 -13.25
C HIS A 30 -4.96 -0.63 -13.13
N ARG A 31 -5.55 -0.23 -14.25
CA ARG A 31 -6.93 0.29 -14.28
C ARG A 31 -7.97 -0.82 -14.37
N GLY A 32 -9.17 -0.56 -13.85
CA GLY A 32 -10.30 -1.47 -14.01
C GLY A 32 -11.36 -1.27 -12.93
N ASP A 33 -11.43 -2.22 -12.00
CA ASP A 33 -12.38 -2.17 -10.89
C ASP A 33 -12.17 -0.88 -10.08
N SER A 34 -13.23 -0.10 -9.91
CA SER A 34 -13.24 1.15 -9.14
C SER A 34 -12.76 0.99 -7.69
N ARG A 35 -12.77 -0.23 -7.15
CA ARG A 35 -12.30 -0.57 -5.81
C ARG A 35 -10.80 -0.87 -5.74
N LEU A 36 -10.10 -0.95 -6.88
CA LEU A 36 -8.63 -1.03 -6.87
C LEU A 36 -8.06 0.23 -6.23
N PRO A 37 -6.92 0.14 -5.52
CA PRO A 37 -6.19 1.32 -5.12
C PRO A 37 -5.71 2.10 -6.35
N VAL A 38 -5.57 3.42 -6.20
CA VAL A 38 -4.82 4.24 -7.15
C VAL A 38 -3.34 3.89 -7.00
N ASP A 39 -2.67 3.56 -8.11
CA ASP A 39 -1.22 3.41 -8.17
C ASP A 39 -0.60 4.50 -9.07
N GLN A 40 0.73 4.62 -9.08
CA GLN A 40 1.47 5.65 -9.85
C GLN A 40 1.09 7.11 -9.52
N ALA A 41 0.45 7.37 -8.38
CA ALA A 41 0.26 8.72 -7.90
C ALA A 41 1.61 9.28 -7.42
N SER A 42 1.94 10.50 -7.84
CA SER A 42 3.06 11.23 -7.27
C SER A 42 2.69 11.77 -5.89
N TRP A 43 3.69 12.11 -5.08
CA TRP A 43 3.46 12.78 -3.81
C TRP A 43 2.65 14.08 -3.98
N LEU A 44 2.85 14.81 -5.08
CA LEU A 44 2.09 16.02 -5.40
C LEU A 44 0.61 15.71 -5.66
N ASP A 45 0.31 14.63 -6.38
CA ASP A 45 -1.08 14.19 -6.62
C ASP A 45 -1.77 13.85 -5.29
N CYS A 46 -1.06 13.17 -4.39
CA CYS A 46 -1.57 12.81 -3.07
C CYS A 46 -1.87 14.04 -2.19
N GLN A 47 -1.02 15.07 -2.26
CA GLN A 47 -1.23 16.32 -1.53
C GLN A 47 -2.43 17.10 -2.06
N GLU A 48 -2.53 17.25 -3.38
CA GLU A 48 -3.69 17.88 -4.01
C GLU A 48 -4.98 17.12 -3.70
N PHE A 49 -4.94 15.78 -3.70
CA PHE A 49 -6.07 14.96 -3.30
C PHE A 49 -6.52 15.25 -1.86
N CYS A 50 -5.58 15.36 -0.91
CA CYS A 50 -5.87 15.75 0.48
C CYS A 50 -6.51 17.14 0.56
N GLU A 51 -6.03 18.11 -0.23
CA GLU A 51 -6.62 19.46 -0.29
C GLU A 51 -8.05 19.44 -0.81
N ARG A 52 -8.33 18.69 -1.88
CA ARG A 52 -9.69 18.53 -2.44
C ARG A 52 -10.61 17.82 -1.44
N LEU A 53 -10.11 16.82 -0.71
CA LEU A 53 -10.85 16.18 0.39
C LEU A 53 -11.20 17.18 1.50
N CYS A 54 -10.26 18.06 1.87
CA CYS A 54 -10.51 19.08 2.89
C CYS A 54 -11.67 19.99 2.50
N GLN A 55 -11.69 20.44 1.24
CA GLN A 55 -12.71 21.32 0.70
C GLN A 55 -14.10 20.64 0.69
N GLY A 56 -14.15 19.34 0.35
CA GLY A 56 -15.41 18.59 0.26
C GLY A 56 -16.07 18.24 1.60
N HIS A 57 -15.28 18.06 2.66
CA HIS A 57 -15.77 17.53 3.95
C HIS A 57 -15.64 18.50 5.13
N GLY A 58 -15.02 19.68 4.94
CA GLY A 58 -14.87 20.68 5.99
C GLY A 58 -13.99 20.23 7.17
N ARG A 59 -13.08 19.28 6.94
CA ARG A 59 -12.09 18.80 7.93
C ARG A 59 -10.71 18.76 7.28
N ALA A 60 -9.65 18.87 8.10
CA ALA A 60 -8.29 18.78 7.60
C ALA A 60 -7.90 17.31 7.34
N PHE A 61 -7.48 17.03 6.11
CA PHE A 61 -6.85 15.79 5.67
C PHE A 61 -5.41 16.09 5.26
N ARG A 62 -4.54 15.13 5.50
CA ARG A 62 -3.14 15.13 5.08
C ARG A 62 -2.65 13.69 4.99
N LEU A 63 -1.51 13.50 4.33
CA LEU A 63 -0.78 12.24 4.43
C LEU A 63 -0.39 11.95 5.90
N PRO A 64 -0.42 10.67 6.32
CA PRO A 64 0.11 10.28 7.62
C PRO A 64 1.61 10.56 7.66
N SER A 65 2.13 10.86 8.86
CA SER A 65 3.57 10.74 9.09
C SER A 65 3.97 9.26 9.17
N GLU A 66 5.24 8.94 8.95
CA GLU A 66 5.77 7.57 9.09
C GLU A 66 5.38 6.94 10.44
N ALA A 67 5.48 7.71 11.54
CA ALA A 67 5.12 7.25 12.87
C ALA A 67 3.61 6.98 13.03
N GLU A 68 2.75 7.79 12.40
CA GLU A 68 1.30 7.56 12.41
C GLU A 68 0.92 6.35 11.57
N TRP A 69 1.58 6.19 10.42
CA TRP A 69 1.42 5.02 9.55
C TRP A 69 1.85 3.75 10.29
N GLU A 70 3.03 3.72 10.93
CA GLU A 70 3.50 2.56 11.69
C GLU A 70 2.55 2.24 12.86
N TYR A 71 2.08 3.26 13.58
CA TYR A 71 1.14 3.07 14.69
C TYR A 71 -0.19 2.45 14.23
N ALA A 72 -0.73 2.93 13.11
CA ALA A 72 -1.91 2.37 12.47
C ALA A 72 -1.66 0.94 11.94
N CYS A 73 -0.50 0.72 11.31
CA CYS A 73 -0.09 -0.56 10.73
C CYS A 73 -0.02 -1.64 11.82
N ARG A 74 0.63 -1.35 12.95
CA ARG A 74 0.78 -2.27 14.08
C ARG A 74 -0.52 -2.56 14.82
N ALA A 75 -1.46 -1.61 14.87
CA ALA A 75 -2.73 -1.72 15.59
C ALA A 75 -2.60 -2.25 17.04
N GLY A 76 -1.56 -1.84 17.75
CA GLY A 76 -1.28 -2.25 19.13
C GLY A 76 -0.43 -3.52 19.29
N THR A 77 0.00 -4.15 18.20
CA THR A 77 0.96 -5.26 18.24
C THR A 77 2.41 -4.77 18.35
N MET A 78 3.29 -5.63 18.86
CA MET A 78 4.75 -5.43 18.88
C MET A 78 5.50 -6.39 17.95
N THR A 79 4.74 -7.22 17.22
CA THR A 79 5.26 -8.22 16.28
C THR A 79 5.68 -7.56 14.97
N ARG A 80 6.31 -8.34 14.08
CA ARG A 80 6.74 -7.85 12.76
C ARG A 80 5.56 -7.37 11.91
N TYR A 81 4.46 -8.11 11.92
CA TYR A 81 3.20 -7.78 11.25
C TYR A 81 2.08 -7.72 12.29
N ALA A 82 0.97 -7.04 11.99
CA ALA A 82 -0.23 -7.06 12.82
C ALA A 82 -0.83 -8.47 12.98
N PHE A 83 -0.43 -9.40 12.11
CA PHE A 83 -0.83 -10.80 12.13
C PHE A 83 0.16 -11.74 12.85
N GLY A 84 1.20 -11.19 13.48
CA GLY A 84 2.27 -11.95 14.12
C GLY A 84 3.61 -11.79 13.41
N ASP A 85 4.51 -12.76 13.58
CA ASP A 85 5.88 -12.64 13.05
C ASP A 85 6.03 -13.08 11.59
N THR A 86 5.00 -13.70 11.03
CA THR A 86 4.95 -14.18 9.64
C THR A 86 3.72 -13.66 8.94
N LEU A 87 3.88 -13.25 7.68
CA LEU A 87 2.80 -12.83 6.80
C LEU A 87 2.54 -13.92 5.76
N SER A 88 1.28 -14.33 5.59
CA SER A 88 0.89 -15.33 4.60
C SER A 88 0.18 -14.70 3.39
N PRO A 89 0.17 -15.34 2.21
CA PRO A 89 -0.58 -14.86 1.04
C PRO A 89 -2.09 -14.72 1.25
N GLY A 90 -2.65 -15.32 2.31
CA GLY A 90 -4.05 -15.12 2.70
C GLY A 90 -4.31 -13.87 3.53
N GLN A 91 -3.27 -13.12 3.90
CA GLN A 91 -3.34 -11.96 4.80
C GLN A 91 -2.96 -10.64 4.14
N ALA A 92 -2.25 -10.66 3.01
CA ALA A 92 -1.93 -9.48 2.24
C ALA A 92 -1.53 -9.84 0.81
N ASN A 93 -1.67 -8.89 -0.11
CA ASN A 93 -1.11 -8.98 -1.46
C ASN A 93 0.35 -8.50 -1.45
N PHE A 94 1.29 -9.41 -1.32
CA PHE A 94 2.72 -9.08 -1.39
C PHE A 94 3.44 -10.11 -2.27
N THR A 95 4.56 -9.71 -2.86
CA THR A 95 5.47 -10.64 -3.53
C THR A 95 6.57 -11.03 -2.55
N PRO A 96 6.65 -12.29 -2.09
CA PRO A 96 7.77 -12.73 -1.29
C PRO A 96 9.07 -12.48 -2.04
N PHE A 97 10.11 -12.03 -1.34
CA PHE A 97 11.44 -11.85 -1.92
C PHE A 97 11.89 -13.13 -2.64
N THR A 98 11.61 -14.29 -2.06
CA THR A 98 11.97 -15.60 -2.64
C THR A 98 11.24 -15.94 -3.93
N ASP A 99 10.00 -15.50 -4.09
CA ASP A 99 9.22 -15.76 -5.32
C ASP A 99 9.69 -14.85 -6.46
N ARG A 100 10.20 -13.66 -6.11
CA ARG A 100 10.67 -12.67 -7.08
C ARG A 100 12.14 -12.84 -7.45
N PHE A 101 12.97 -13.31 -6.52
CA PHE A 101 14.43 -13.31 -6.63
C PHE A 101 15.06 -14.69 -6.40
N GLY A 102 14.27 -15.72 -6.09
CA GLY A 102 14.80 -17.05 -5.76
C GLY A 102 15.25 -17.18 -4.31
N PRO A 103 15.73 -18.36 -3.87
CA PRO A 103 16.23 -18.55 -2.52
C PRO A 103 17.42 -17.60 -2.26
N THR A 104 17.46 -16.96 -1.09
CA THR A 104 18.60 -16.15 -0.66
C THR A 104 19.87 -16.99 -0.60
N PRO A 105 20.94 -16.64 -1.34
CA PRO A 105 22.24 -17.30 -1.18
C PRO A 105 22.76 -17.19 0.26
N GLU A 106 23.47 -18.20 0.74
CA GLU A 106 24.11 -18.18 2.08
C GLU A 106 25.30 -17.19 2.17
N ASP A 107 25.76 -16.67 1.03
CA ASP A 107 26.89 -15.76 0.90
C ASP A 107 26.40 -14.31 0.69
N GLU A 108 26.74 -13.42 1.63
CA GLU A 108 26.32 -12.01 1.64
C GLU A 108 26.84 -11.21 0.44
N ASP A 109 28.04 -11.52 -0.09
CA ASP A 109 28.59 -10.82 -1.26
C ASP A 109 27.91 -11.30 -2.57
N ALA A 110 27.44 -12.55 -2.61
CA ALA A 110 26.62 -13.07 -3.69
C ALA A 110 25.21 -12.48 -3.62
N LEU A 111 24.65 -12.32 -2.42
CA LEU A 111 23.37 -11.66 -2.14
C LEU A 111 23.32 -10.25 -2.72
N VAL A 112 24.36 -9.42 -2.53
CA VAL A 112 24.36 -8.04 -3.04
C VAL A 112 24.34 -8.02 -4.58
N ARG A 113 25.14 -8.87 -5.23
CA ARG A 113 25.22 -8.92 -6.70
C ARG A 113 23.97 -9.50 -7.34
N GLU A 114 23.41 -10.55 -6.74
CA GLU A 114 22.12 -11.10 -7.19
C GLU A 114 20.99 -10.13 -6.90
N MET A 115 21.00 -9.42 -5.78
CA MET A 115 19.99 -8.41 -5.49
C MET A 115 20.06 -7.24 -6.47
N GLU A 116 21.25 -6.73 -6.81
CA GLU A 116 21.40 -5.71 -7.87
C GLU A 116 20.92 -6.22 -9.23
N SER A 117 21.36 -7.42 -9.63
CA SER A 117 20.96 -8.04 -10.91
C SER A 117 19.47 -8.36 -10.96
N ALA A 118 18.88 -8.78 -9.86
CA ALA A 118 17.50 -9.18 -9.78
C ALA A 118 16.59 -7.97 -9.58
N VAL A 119 17.04 -6.89 -8.94
CA VAL A 119 16.36 -5.57 -8.94
C VAL A 119 16.19 -5.05 -10.36
N GLU A 120 17.23 -5.23 -11.20
CA GLU A 120 17.21 -4.88 -12.61
C GLU A 120 16.34 -5.84 -13.44
N ALA A 121 16.51 -7.15 -13.28
CA ALA A 121 15.73 -8.18 -14.01
C ALA A 121 14.24 -8.21 -13.63
N ALA A 122 13.93 -7.94 -12.36
CA ALA A 122 12.57 -7.84 -11.87
C ALA A 122 11.92 -6.49 -12.20
N GLY A 123 12.64 -5.61 -12.91
CA GLY A 123 12.16 -4.32 -13.35
C GLY A 123 11.56 -3.53 -12.19
N LEU A 124 12.27 -3.39 -11.07
CA LEU A 124 11.81 -2.48 -10.01
C LEU A 124 11.69 -1.02 -10.53
N PHE A 125 12.28 -0.72 -11.69
CA PHE A 125 12.06 0.47 -12.52
C PHE A 125 11.20 0.26 -13.79
N GLY A 126 10.42 -0.83 -13.94
CA GLY A 126 9.53 -1.01 -15.11
C GLY A 126 8.99 -2.40 -15.50
N GLY A 127 9.09 -3.46 -14.68
CA GLY A 127 8.54 -4.80 -14.95
C GLY A 127 7.10 -4.98 -14.47
N GLU A 128 6.40 -6.02 -14.94
CA GLU A 128 5.02 -6.36 -14.54
C GLU A 128 4.91 -6.49 -13.02
N ARG A 129 4.53 -5.39 -12.35
CA ARG A 129 4.23 -5.37 -10.92
C ARG A 129 3.06 -6.32 -10.67
N ALA A 130 3.10 -7.06 -9.56
CA ALA A 130 1.95 -7.83 -9.12
C ALA A 130 0.70 -6.94 -9.14
N ARG A 131 -0.35 -7.39 -9.82
CA ARG A 131 -1.57 -6.60 -9.96
C ARG A 131 -2.16 -6.33 -8.56
N PRO A 132 -2.57 -5.09 -8.27
CA PRO A 132 -3.29 -4.81 -7.05
C PRO A 132 -4.63 -5.55 -7.05
N THR A 133 -5.13 -5.82 -5.87
CA THR A 133 -6.46 -6.37 -5.61
C THR A 133 -7.39 -5.26 -5.10
N PRO A 134 -8.71 -5.43 -5.20
CA PRO A 134 -9.65 -4.48 -4.60
C PRO A 134 -9.32 -4.23 -3.12
N VAL A 135 -9.36 -2.96 -2.69
CA VAL A 135 -9.10 -2.58 -1.29
C VAL A 135 -10.01 -3.38 -0.36
N GLY A 136 -9.43 -3.93 0.71
CA GLY A 136 -10.14 -4.77 1.68
C GLY A 136 -10.38 -6.22 1.23
N SER A 137 -9.62 -6.72 0.24
CA SER A 137 -9.69 -8.13 -0.17
C SER A 137 -9.14 -9.10 0.89
N TYR A 138 -8.28 -8.60 1.79
CA TYR A 138 -7.65 -9.37 2.86
C TYR A 138 -8.18 -8.97 4.25
N PRO A 139 -8.02 -9.82 5.28
CA PRO A 139 -8.43 -9.48 6.64
C PRO A 139 -7.82 -8.15 7.12
N PRO A 140 -8.53 -7.36 7.94
CA PRO A 140 -7.96 -6.15 8.53
C PRO A 140 -7.07 -6.48 9.73
N ASN A 141 -6.27 -5.50 10.17
CA ASN A 141 -5.56 -5.55 11.43
C ASN A 141 -6.50 -5.40 12.65
N GLY A 142 -5.93 -5.39 13.86
CA GLY A 142 -6.68 -5.29 15.12
C GLY A 142 -7.54 -4.02 15.28
N TRP A 143 -7.37 -3.01 14.44
CA TRP A 143 -8.17 -1.78 14.42
C TRP A 143 -9.12 -1.70 13.22
N GLY A 144 -9.26 -2.76 12.43
CA GLY A 144 -10.16 -2.75 11.27
C GLY A 144 -9.55 -2.09 10.03
N ILE A 145 -8.23 -1.87 10.00
CA ILE A 145 -7.53 -1.26 8.86
C ILE A 145 -7.00 -2.35 7.94
N HIS A 146 -7.36 -2.31 6.67
CA HIS A 146 -6.96 -3.23 5.62
C HIS A 146 -5.67 -2.79 4.92
N ASP A 147 -5.06 -3.73 4.20
CA ASP A 147 -3.97 -3.50 3.24
C ASP A 147 -2.68 -2.84 3.79
N MET A 148 -2.56 -2.61 5.11
CA MET A 148 -1.36 -2.06 5.79
C MET A 148 -0.07 -2.90 5.62
N HIS A 149 -0.14 -4.07 4.98
CA HIS A 149 0.98 -4.99 4.77
C HIS A 149 1.18 -5.38 3.28
N GLY A 150 0.53 -4.69 2.34
CA GLY A 150 0.73 -4.94 0.91
C GLY A 150 -0.25 -4.20 0.00
N ASN A 151 -0.45 -4.73 -1.21
CA ASN A 151 -1.28 -4.18 -2.29
C ASN A 151 -0.60 -3.05 -3.07
N VAL A 152 -0.37 -1.90 -2.44
CA VAL A 152 0.40 -0.77 -3.00
C VAL A 152 1.24 -0.12 -1.89
N ASP A 153 2.35 0.51 -2.26
CA ASP A 153 3.18 1.26 -1.30
C ASP A 153 2.53 2.63 -0.98
N GLU A 154 2.74 3.12 0.25
CA GLU A 154 2.14 4.34 0.82
C GLU A 154 3.16 5.29 1.45
#